data_AF-S4PFP1-F1
#
_entry.id   AF-S4PFP1-F1
#
_cell.length_a   1.000
_cell.length_b   1.000
_cell.length_c   1.000
_cell.angle_alpha   90.00
_cell.angle_beta   90.00
_cell.angle_gamma   90.00
#
_symmetry.space_group_name_H-M   'P 1'
#
loop_
_entity.id
_entity.type
_entity.pdbx_description
1 polymer ?
#
loop_
_entity_poly.entity_id
_entity_poly.type
_entity_poly.pdbx_seq_one_letter_code
_entity_poly.pdbx_strand_id
1 'polypeptide(L)'
;VGGVVAAANVATHCSDNVELFRNAADRRDEVREIKRKFSATSDHAALHWIQDEFEQRVAEKGWEGVDQWCEQYRLRKDRLSYVKSVSNLHMEHLLKTGLIEQTTEVEELNRFSEIDELTAAVLLSGSNALLVTKKYVRTKGKLMTVVDLFTSKGDRAHIGSESVNYGLTKRKNNTQLLTYFGGYHSVERRALVVYKTSLIPPHTALLFCMGQISKDIVDGSNGEVTEMHLPRHKLKIQVPTSQAEQFLRAR
;
A
#
# COMPACT_ATOMS: atom_id res chain seq x y z
N VAL A 1 -6.66 -4.62 -18.62
CA VAL A 1 -5.65 -4.03 -17.72
C VAL A 1 -6.23 -2.70 -17.25
N GLY A 2 -6.77 -2.62 -16.03
CA GLY A 2 -7.73 -1.54 -15.69
C GLY A 2 -7.38 -0.64 -14.50
N GLY A 3 -6.16 -0.71 -13.98
CA GLY A 3 -5.71 0.16 -12.88
C GLY A 3 -4.41 0.88 -13.22
N VAL A 4 -4.18 1.19 -14.50
CA VAL A 4 -2.84 1.57 -14.98
C VAL A 4 -2.44 2.94 -14.48
N VAL A 5 -3.33 3.93 -14.54
CA VAL A 5 -3.02 5.29 -14.09
C VAL A 5 -2.74 5.30 -12.58
N ALA A 6 -3.56 4.58 -11.80
CA ALA A 6 -3.31 4.40 -10.38
C ALA A 6 -1.95 3.74 -10.10
N ALA A 7 -1.62 2.68 -10.83
CA ALA A 7 -0.32 2.01 -10.71
C ALA A 7 0.84 2.93 -11.10
N ALA A 8 0.73 3.71 -12.17
CA ALA A 8 1.74 4.66 -12.63
C ALA A 8 1.97 5.76 -11.59
N ASN A 9 0.90 6.35 -11.05
CA ASN A 9 0.99 7.37 -10.00
C ASN A 9 1.65 6.82 -8.73
N VAL A 10 1.26 5.62 -8.29
CA VAL A 10 1.89 4.97 -7.14
C VAL A 10 3.36 4.66 -7.41
N ALA A 11 3.71 4.16 -8.59
CA ALA A 11 5.09 3.91 -8.97
C ALA A 11 5.93 5.20 -8.92
N THR A 12 5.41 6.30 -9.44
CA THR A 12 6.04 7.63 -9.37
C THR A 12 6.24 8.10 -7.93
N HIS A 13 5.22 7.96 -7.07
CA HIS A 13 5.35 8.34 -5.66
C HIS A 13 6.33 7.46 -4.86
N CYS A 14 6.60 6.26 -5.36
CA CYS A 14 7.58 5.34 -4.79
C CYS A 14 9.00 5.58 -5.31
N SER A 15 9.16 6.02 -6.56
CA SER A 15 10.47 6.14 -7.22
C SER A 15 11.31 7.30 -6.70
N ASP A 16 10.71 8.48 -6.47
CA ASP A 16 11.49 9.70 -6.22
C ASP A 16 11.30 10.34 -4.83
N ASN A 17 10.85 9.57 -3.82
CA ASN A 17 10.61 10.06 -2.45
C ASN A 17 9.99 11.47 -2.39
N VAL A 18 9.07 11.76 -3.31
CA VAL A 18 8.56 13.11 -3.54
C VAL A 18 7.74 13.54 -2.33
N GLU A 19 8.19 14.59 -1.66
CA GLU A 19 7.44 15.21 -0.57
C GLU A 19 6.41 16.18 -1.15
N LEU A 20 5.13 15.80 -1.08
CA LEU A 20 4.02 16.59 -1.60
C LEU A 20 3.57 17.69 -0.63
N PHE A 21 3.79 17.51 0.67
CA PHE A 21 3.29 18.43 1.68
C PHE A 21 4.38 19.42 2.10
N ARG A 22 4.05 20.71 2.10
CA ARG A 22 4.95 21.74 2.64
C ARG A 22 5.16 21.48 4.14
N ASN A 23 6.40 21.55 4.60
CA ASN A 23 6.79 21.36 6.02
C ASN A 23 6.27 20.05 6.65
N ALA A 24 6.14 18.96 5.88
CA ALA A 24 5.51 17.71 6.33
C ALA A 24 6.01 17.19 7.69
N ALA A 25 7.31 17.38 7.97
CA ALA A 25 7.95 16.95 9.21
C ALA A 25 7.33 17.58 10.48
N ASP A 26 6.85 18.82 10.42
CA ASP A 26 6.33 19.58 11.57
C ASP A 26 4.83 19.37 11.80
N ARG A 27 4.14 18.75 10.84
CA ARG A 27 2.67 18.68 10.73
C ARG A 27 2.19 17.28 10.38
N ARG A 28 2.90 16.27 10.89
CA ARG A 28 2.67 14.86 10.57
C ARG A 28 1.25 14.40 10.87
N ASP A 29 0.64 14.89 11.95
CA ASP A 29 -0.74 14.56 12.31
C ASP A 29 -1.76 15.17 11.33
N GLU A 30 -1.54 16.41 10.89
CA GLU A 30 -2.36 17.07 9.88
C GLU A 30 -2.22 16.38 8.52
N VAL A 31 -0.98 16.10 8.08
CA VAL A 31 -0.70 15.36 6.84
C VAL A 31 -1.39 13.99 6.85
N ARG A 32 -1.32 13.28 7.98
CA ARG A 32 -2.02 12.01 8.16
C ARG A 32 -3.52 12.17 8.01
N GLU A 33 -4.10 13.20 8.61
CA GLU A 33 -5.54 13.44 8.54
C GLU A 33 -6.01 13.87 7.15
N ILE A 34 -5.21 14.65 6.43
CA ILE A 34 -5.46 14.97 5.03
C ILE A 34 -5.47 13.68 4.21
N LYS A 35 -4.44 12.84 4.31
CA LYS A 35 -4.38 11.57 3.57
C LYS A 35 -5.57 10.65 3.89
N ARG A 36 -6.06 10.64 5.14
CA ARG A 36 -7.24 9.84 5.52
C ARG A 36 -8.53 10.27 4.83
N LYS A 37 -8.65 11.53 4.41
CA LYS A 37 -9.78 12.00 3.60
C LYS A 37 -9.79 11.35 2.20
N PHE A 38 -8.62 10.97 1.70
CA PHE A 38 -8.43 10.36 0.39
C PHE A 38 -8.37 8.83 0.44
N SER A 39 -7.73 8.25 1.46
CA SER A 39 -7.81 6.82 1.75
C SER A 39 -7.53 6.55 3.23
N ALA A 40 -8.44 5.83 3.88
CA ALA A 40 -8.32 5.50 5.29
C ALA A 40 -7.32 4.37 5.57
N THR A 41 -6.95 3.59 4.55
CA THR A 41 -6.23 2.31 4.69
C THR A 41 -4.91 2.27 3.92
N SER A 42 -4.69 3.18 2.97
CA SER A 42 -3.56 3.13 2.04
C SER A 42 -2.94 4.51 1.82
N ASP A 43 -1.69 4.70 2.27
CA ASP A 43 -0.95 5.93 1.97
C ASP A 43 -0.74 6.08 0.45
N HIS A 44 -0.53 4.98 -0.26
CA HIS A 44 -0.26 4.99 -1.69
C HIS A 44 -1.50 5.34 -2.51
N ALA A 45 -2.67 4.81 -2.13
CA ALA A 45 -3.93 5.19 -2.76
C ALA A 45 -4.29 6.64 -2.41
N ALA A 46 -4.07 7.08 -1.16
CA ALA A 46 -4.29 8.48 -0.79
C ALA A 46 -3.47 9.44 -1.67
N LEU A 47 -2.21 9.12 -1.96
CA LEU A 47 -1.37 9.93 -2.84
C LEU A 47 -1.87 9.90 -4.30
N HIS A 48 -2.32 8.75 -4.79
CA HIS A 48 -2.95 8.64 -6.10
C HIS A 48 -4.19 9.54 -6.20
N TRP A 49 -5.09 9.49 -5.21
CA TRP A 49 -6.30 10.32 -5.21
C TRP A 49 -6.02 11.82 -5.08
N ILE A 50 -5.00 12.20 -4.33
CA ILE A 50 -4.53 13.60 -4.31
C ILE A 50 -4.06 14.03 -5.71
N GLN A 51 -3.31 13.16 -6.40
CA GLN A 51 -2.86 13.44 -7.76
C GLN A 51 -4.04 13.51 -8.75
N ASP A 52 -5.02 12.62 -8.62
CA ASP A 52 -6.23 12.60 -9.45
C ASP A 52 -7.06 13.89 -9.28
N GLU A 53 -7.35 14.28 -8.02
CA GLU A 53 -8.09 15.52 -7.74
C GLU A 53 -7.32 16.77 -8.23
N PHE A 54 -5.99 16.76 -8.14
CA PHE A 54 -5.16 17.83 -8.71
C PHE A 54 -5.39 17.96 -10.22
N GLU A 55 -5.37 16.84 -10.96
CA GLU A 55 -5.52 16.85 -12.41
C GLU A 55 -6.93 17.23 -12.86
N GLN A 56 -7.95 16.73 -12.17
CA GLN A 56 -9.34 17.13 -12.39
C GLN A 56 -9.51 18.65 -12.18
N ARG A 57 -8.96 19.21 -11.11
CA ARG A 57 -9.06 20.65 -10.84
C ARG A 57 -8.33 21.50 -11.85
N VAL A 58 -7.17 21.04 -12.35
CA VAL A 58 -6.47 21.72 -13.46
C VAL A 58 -7.37 21.76 -14.69
N ALA A 59 -8.08 20.67 -15.01
CA ALA A 59 -8.96 20.60 -16.17
C ALA A 59 -10.23 21.46 -16.02
N GLU A 60 -10.85 21.47 -14.84
CA GLU A 60 -12.15 22.14 -14.62
C GLU A 60 -12.03 23.63 -14.26
N LYS A 61 -11.07 23.98 -13.41
CA LYS A 61 -10.97 25.30 -12.76
C LYS A 61 -9.71 26.06 -13.14
N GLY A 62 -8.84 25.46 -13.96
CA GLY A 62 -7.54 26.02 -14.30
C GLY A 62 -6.64 26.19 -13.09
N TRP A 63 -5.59 27.01 -13.25
CA TRP A 63 -4.53 27.13 -12.26
C TRP A 63 -4.94 27.88 -10.98
N GLU A 64 -5.88 28.81 -11.06
CA GLU A 64 -6.33 29.59 -9.89
C GLU A 64 -7.04 28.71 -8.86
N GLY A 65 -7.96 27.84 -9.31
CA GLY A 65 -8.66 26.91 -8.43
C GLY A 65 -7.72 25.87 -7.80
N VAL A 66 -6.65 25.51 -8.51
CA VAL A 66 -5.60 24.61 -8.03
C VAL A 66 -4.75 25.27 -6.96
N ASP A 67 -4.42 26.56 -7.12
CA ASP A 67 -3.61 27.30 -6.14
C ASP A 67 -4.34 27.40 -4.79
N GLN A 68 -5.64 27.71 -4.82
CA GLN A 68 -6.47 27.75 -3.60
C GLN A 68 -6.53 26.39 -2.90
N TRP A 69 -6.75 25.32 -3.66
CA TRP A 69 -6.80 23.95 -3.11
C TRP A 69 -5.45 23.47 -2.58
N CYS A 70 -4.36 23.77 -3.30
CA CYS A 70 -3.01 23.48 -2.83
C CYS A 70 -2.69 24.25 -1.55
N GLU A 71 -3.12 25.51 -1.42
CA GLU A 71 -2.90 26.28 -0.19
C GLU A 71 -3.71 25.72 0.98
N GLN A 72 -4.97 25.32 0.74
CA GLN A 72 -5.83 24.70 1.75
C GLN A 72 -5.19 23.44 2.36
N TYR A 73 -4.62 22.56 1.52
CA TYR A 73 -4.00 21.31 1.96
C TYR A 73 -2.48 21.42 2.17
N ARG A 74 -1.91 22.62 1.99
CA ARG A 74 -0.47 22.92 1.98
C ARG A 74 0.33 21.97 1.08
N LEU A 75 -0.22 21.69 -0.09
CA LEU A 75 0.39 20.87 -1.13
C LEU A 75 1.38 21.68 -1.96
N ARG A 76 2.35 20.97 -2.52
CA ARG A 76 3.36 21.48 -3.42
C ARG A 76 2.94 21.25 -4.87
N LYS A 77 2.36 22.28 -5.48
CA LYS A 77 1.95 22.29 -6.89
C LYS A 77 3.08 21.87 -7.83
N ASP A 78 4.30 22.37 -7.61
CA ASP A 78 5.50 21.99 -8.36
C ASP A 78 5.75 20.48 -8.32
N ARG A 79 5.52 19.85 -7.17
CA ARG A 79 5.70 18.41 -6.98
C ARG A 79 4.57 17.58 -7.58
N LEU A 80 3.32 18.05 -7.53
CA LEU A 80 2.19 17.41 -8.21
C LEU A 80 2.35 17.47 -9.75
N SER A 81 2.80 18.60 -10.28
CA SER A 81 3.15 18.72 -11.70
C SER A 81 4.30 17.80 -12.09
N TYR A 82 5.34 17.70 -11.26
CA TYR A 82 6.45 16.77 -11.48
C TYR A 82 5.98 15.30 -11.50
N VAL A 83 5.15 14.90 -10.52
CA VAL A 83 4.58 13.55 -10.46
C VAL A 83 3.78 13.24 -11.73
N LYS A 84 2.93 14.17 -12.18
CA LYS A 84 2.21 14.03 -13.46
C LYS A 84 3.16 13.75 -14.62
N SER A 85 4.23 14.53 -14.77
CA SER A 85 5.20 14.35 -15.85
C SER A 85 5.87 12.97 -15.82
N VAL A 86 6.26 12.49 -14.64
CA VAL A 86 6.90 11.17 -14.50
C VAL A 86 5.89 10.03 -14.71
N SER A 87 4.66 10.16 -14.21
CA SER A 87 3.60 9.19 -14.47
C SER A 87 3.28 9.07 -15.96
N ASN A 88 3.23 10.19 -16.69
CA ASN A 88 3.07 10.18 -18.14
C ASN A 88 4.21 9.44 -18.84
N LEU A 89 5.45 9.63 -18.37
CA LEU A 89 6.60 8.88 -18.90
C LEU A 89 6.47 7.36 -18.66
N HIS A 90 5.97 6.95 -17.49
CA HIS A 90 5.66 5.54 -17.21
C HIS A 90 4.60 5.00 -18.17
N MET A 91 3.53 5.76 -18.42
CA MET A 91 2.49 5.39 -19.38
C MET A 91 3.02 5.27 -20.80
N GLU A 92 3.86 6.21 -21.25
CA GLU A 92 4.52 6.14 -22.56
C GLU A 92 5.40 4.90 -22.70
N HIS A 93 6.12 4.52 -21.65
CA HIS A 93 6.92 3.29 -21.64
C HIS A 93 6.03 2.05 -21.77
N LEU A 94 4.90 2.00 -21.06
CA LEU A 94 3.96 0.88 -21.17
C LEU A 94 3.39 0.75 -22.59
N LEU A 95 3.03 1.88 -23.22
CA LEU A 95 2.59 1.91 -24.62
C LEU A 95 3.68 1.40 -25.57
N LYS A 96 4.94 1.82 -25.38
CA LYS A 96 6.07 1.38 -26.20
C LYS A 96 6.39 -0.12 -26.06
N THR A 97 6.12 -0.72 -24.90
CA THR A 97 6.31 -2.16 -24.69
C THR A 97 5.24 -3.04 -25.33
N GLY A 98 4.13 -2.46 -25.82
CA GLY A 98 2.99 -3.21 -26.36
C GLY A 98 2.14 -3.87 -25.27
N LEU A 99 2.38 -3.57 -23.99
CA LEU A 99 1.56 -4.07 -22.88
C LEU A 99 0.18 -3.39 -22.84
N ILE A 100 0.07 -2.21 -23.43
CA ILE A 100 -1.17 -1.47 -23.65
C ILE A 100 -1.24 -1.12 -25.13
N GLU A 101 -2.35 -1.45 -25.78
CA GLU A 101 -2.59 -1.07 -27.16
C GLU A 101 -2.89 0.43 -27.26
N GLN A 102 -2.39 1.09 -28.30
CA GLN A 102 -2.63 2.53 -28.51
C GLN A 102 -4.11 2.88 -28.68
N THR A 103 -4.93 1.90 -29.08
CA THR A 103 -6.37 2.01 -29.29
C THR A 103 -7.19 1.73 -28.03
N THR A 104 -6.55 1.44 -26.89
CA THR A 104 -7.27 1.15 -25.65
C THR A 104 -7.97 2.41 -25.13
N GLU A 105 -9.27 2.31 -24.87
CA GLU A 105 -10.06 3.41 -24.28
C GLU A 105 -9.55 3.75 -22.87
N VAL A 106 -9.57 5.04 -22.52
CA VAL A 106 -9.07 5.53 -21.23
C VAL A 106 -9.87 4.95 -20.07
N GLU A 107 -11.17 4.76 -20.28
CA GLU A 107 -12.12 4.16 -19.36
C GLU A 107 -11.72 2.71 -19.03
N GLU A 108 -11.29 1.93 -20.02
CA GLU A 108 -10.80 0.56 -19.83
C GLU A 108 -9.51 0.53 -19.02
N LEU A 109 -8.60 1.50 -19.22
CA LEU A 109 -7.34 1.62 -18.46
C LEU A 109 -7.54 2.00 -16.99
N ASN A 110 -8.68 2.62 -16.66
CA ASN A 110 -9.02 3.14 -15.35
C ASN A 110 -10.19 2.43 -14.65
N ARG A 111 -10.77 1.39 -15.27
CA ARG A 111 -11.94 0.65 -14.78
C ARG A 111 -11.86 0.19 -13.31
N PHE A 112 -10.66 -0.05 -12.79
CA PHE A 112 -10.39 -0.52 -11.43
C PHE A 112 -9.54 0.45 -10.61
N SER A 113 -9.38 1.70 -11.07
CA SER A 113 -8.65 2.75 -10.35
C SER A 113 -9.26 3.07 -8.99
N GLU A 114 -10.59 2.93 -8.86
CA GLU A 114 -11.33 3.14 -7.61
C GLU A 114 -11.06 2.07 -6.52
N ILE A 115 -10.39 0.96 -6.87
CA ILE A 115 -10.16 -0.15 -5.96
C ILE A 115 -8.79 0.01 -5.28
N ASP A 116 -8.76 0.70 -4.15
CA ASP A 116 -7.55 0.90 -3.31
C ASP A 116 -6.79 -0.41 -3.01
N GLU A 117 -7.53 -1.51 -2.83
CA GLU A 117 -6.98 -2.84 -2.54
C GLU A 117 -6.18 -3.38 -3.74
N LEU A 118 -6.60 -3.07 -4.97
CA LEU A 118 -5.88 -3.42 -6.17
C LEU A 118 -4.62 -2.57 -6.32
N THR A 119 -4.68 -1.28 -5.98
CA THR A 119 -3.48 -0.43 -5.91
C THR A 119 -2.45 -1.00 -4.93
N ALA A 120 -2.90 -1.43 -3.75
CA ALA A 120 -2.04 -2.08 -2.77
C ALA A 120 -1.53 -3.45 -3.26
N ALA A 121 -2.34 -4.20 -4.01
CA ALA A 121 -1.94 -5.46 -4.63
C ALA A 121 -0.83 -5.28 -5.68
N VAL A 122 -0.95 -4.26 -6.55
CA VAL A 122 0.07 -3.89 -7.53
C VAL A 122 1.36 -3.45 -6.83
N LEU A 123 1.25 -2.66 -5.75
CA LEU A 123 2.41 -2.30 -4.96
C LEU A 123 3.08 -3.53 -4.33
N LEU A 124 2.29 -4.48 -3.83
CA LEU A 124 2.80 -5.72 -3.28
C LEU A 124 3.48 -6.59 -4.33
N SER A 125 2.94 -6.67 -5.55
CA SER A 125 3.57 -7.46 -6.61
C SER A 125 4.92 -6.86 -7.04
N GLY A 126 5.07 -5.54 -7.03
CA GLY A 126 6.33 -4.87 -7.34
C GLY A 126 7.36 -4.90 -6.20
N SER A 127 6.92 -4.61 -4.97
CA SER A 127 7.82 -4.52 -3.79
C SER A 127 8.15 -5.88 -3.18
N ASN A 128 7.20 -6.81 -3.26
CA ASN A 128 7.15 -8.06 -2.52
C ASN A 128 7.54 -7.88 -1.04
N ALA A 129 7.10 -6.78 -0.43
CA ALA A 129 7.47 -6.39 0.93
C ALA A 129 6.23 -6.42 1.83
N LEU A 130 6.28 -7.25 2.87
CA LEU A 130 5.15 -7.51 3.74
C LEU A 130 5.49 -7.21 5.20
N LEU A 131 4.59 -6.51 5.87
CA LEU A 131 4.57 -6.31 7.31
C LEU A 131 3.38 -7.05 7.90
N VAL A 132 3.58 -7.66 9.06
CA VAL A 132 2.57 -8.44 9.78
C VAL A 132 2.51 -7.96 11.22
N THR A 133 1.30 -7.66 11.71
CA THR A 133 1.13 -7.46 13.15
C THR A 133 1.09 -8.81 13.87
N LYS A 134 1.86 -8.93 14.95
CA LYS A 134 1.91 -10.14 15.77
C LYS A 134 1.70 -9.79 17.23
N LYS A 135 0.93 -10.64 17.92
CA LYS A 135 0.83 -10.63 19.38
C LYS A 135 2.03 -11.37 19.96
N TYR A 136 2.69 -10.79 20.94
CA TYR A 136 3.67 -11.49 21.77
C TYR A 136 3.57 -11.04 23.22
N VAL A 137 4.10 -11.87 24.11
CA VAL A 137 4.14 -11.57 25.54
C VAL A 137 5.43 -10.82 25.84
N ARG A 138 5.30 -9.61 26.39
CA ARG A 138 6.43 -8.81 26.85
C ARG A 138 6.53 -8.91 28.37
N THR A 139 7.72 -9.27 28.85
CA THR A 139 8.02 -9.34 30.28
C THR A 139 8.86 -8.12 30.67
N LYS A 140 8.21 -7.11 31.26
CA LYS A 140 8.90 -6.00 31.95
C LYS A 140 8.21 -5.77 33.29
N GLY A 141 8.56 -6.58 34.28
CA GLY A 141 7.97 -6.56 35.64
C GLY A 141 6.56 -7.17 35.74
N LYS A 142 5.77 -7.16 34.66
CA LYS A 142 4.50 -7.91 34.52
C LYS A 142 4.42 -8.54 33.12
N LEU A 143 3.74 -9.68 33.00
CA LEU A 143 3.43 -10.30 31.72
C LEU A 143 2.32 -9.49 31.03
N MET A 144 2.63 -8.89 29.89
CA MET A 144 1.67 -8.12 29.10
C MET A 144 1.70 -8.59 27.65
N THR A 145 0.54 -8.96 27.11
CA THR A 145 0.39 -9.22 25.68
C THR A 145 0.38 -7.89 24.92
N VAL A 146 1.32 -7.71 24.00
CA VAL A 146 1.43 -6.53 23.15
C VAL A 146 1.33 -6.93 21.69
N VAL A 147 0.73 -6.06 20.87
CA VAL A 147 0.73 -6.19 19.41
C VAL A 147 1.83 -5.30 18.86
N ASP A 148 2.63 -5.83 17.95
CA ASP A 148 3.73 -5.11 17.33
C ASP A 148 3.85 -5.49 15.86
N LEU A 149 4.63 -4.72 15.11
CA LEU A 149 4.77 -4.87 13.67
C LEU A 149 6.12 -5.49 13.31
N PHE A 150 6.09 -6.45 12.41
CA PHE A 150 7.28 -7.18 11.98
C PHE A 150 7.34 -7.27 10.46
N THR A 151 8.55 -7.27 9.91
CA THR A 151 8.80 -7.69 8.54
C THR A 151 8.57 -9.19 8.40
N SER A 152 8.38 -9.63 7.17
CA SER A 152 8.25 -11.05 6.85
C SER A 152 9.49 -11.89 7.24
N LYS A 153 10.66 -11.24 7.40
CA LYS A 153 11.90 -11.87 7.87
C LYS A 153 11.95 -12.04 9.38
N GLY A 154 11.14 -11.28 10.12
CA GLY A 154 11.07 -11.28 11.59
C GLY A 154 11.67 -10.03 12.25
N ASP A 155 12.18 -9.08 11.46
CA ASP A 155 12.71 -7.82 11.98
C ASP A 155 11.59 -6.93 12.47
N ARG A 156 11.83 -6.17 13.53
CA ARG A 156 10.84 -5.22 14.05
C ARG A 156 10.67 -4.06 13.08
N ALA A 157 9.44 -3.60 12.91
CA ALA A 157 9.10 -2.47 12.07
C ALA A 157 8.29 -1.40 12.81
N HIS A 158 8.41 -0.15 12.41
CA HIS A 158 7.66 0.99 12.91
C HIS A 158 7.06 1.78 11.76
N ILE A 159 5.79 2.14 11.91
CA ILE A 159 5.09 3.01 10.97
C ILE A 159 5.33 4.46 11.41
N GLY A 160 5.75 5.31 10.47
CA GLY A 160 5.91 6.74 10.64
C GLY A 160 4.59 7.42 11.06
N SER A 161 4.71 8.46 11.87
CA SER A 161 3.59 9.23 12.43
C SER A 161 2.66 9.84 11.38
N GLU A 162 3.19 10.15 10.21
CA GLU A 162 2.48 10.73 9.08
C GLU A 162 1.66 9.70 8.28
N SER A 163 1.92 8.40 8.42
CA SER A 163 1.18 7.36 7.71
C SER A 163 -0.26 7.27 8.18
N VAL A 164 -1.22 7.04 7.28
CA VAL A 164 -2.64 6.78 7.64
C VAL A 164 -2.80 5.62 8.62
N ASN A 165 -1.88 4.64 8.53
CA ASN A 165 -1.82 3.45 9.37
C ASN A 165 -1.00 3.64 10.66
N TYR A 166 -0.55 4.85 10.98
CA TYR A 166 0.12 5.12 12.25
C TYR A 166 -0.72 4.66 13.45
N GLY A 167 -0.09 4.01 14.42
CA GLY A 167 -0.77 3.48 15.62
C GLY A 167 -1.70 2.30 15.35
N LEU A 168 -1.62 1.63 14.20
CA LEU A 168 -2.43 0.45 13.88
C LEU A 168 -2.37 -0.63 14.98
N THR A 169 -1.17 -0.88 15.53
CA THR A 169 -0.94 -1.87 16.59
C THR A 169 -1.64 -1.54 17.91
N LYS A 170 -2.04 -0.28 18.13
CA LYS A 170 -2.83 0.14 19.29
C LYS A 170 -4.34 0.11 19.02
N ARG A 171 -4.74 0.31 17.75
CA ARG A 171 -6.15 0.42 17.33
C ARG A 171 -6.80 -0.94 17.07
N LYS A 172 -6.02 -1.93 16.63
CA LYS A 172 -6.53 -3.23 16.21
C LYS A 172 -5.84 -4.36 16.95
N ASN A 173 -6.66 -5.30 17.43
CA ASN A 173 -6.21 -6.47 18.18
C ASN A 173 -6.15 -7.74 17.32
N ASN A 174 -6.41 -7.67 16.03
CA ASN A 174 -6.27 -8.78 15.09
C ASN A 174 -4.99 -8.66 14.26
N THR A 175 -4.57 -9.79 13.67
CA THR A 175 -3.48 -9.82 12.69
C THR A 175 -3.86 -8.94 11.50
N GLN A 176 -2.97 -8.04 11.12
CA GLN A 176 -3.10 -7.15 9.99
C GLN A 176 -1.88 -7.35 9.09
N LEU A 177 -2.12 -7.31 7.79
CA LEU A 177 -1.09 -7.38 6.77
C LEU A 177 -0.96 -6.02 6.11
N LEU A 178 0.26 -5.56 5.91
CA LEU A 178 0.53 -4.32 5.19
C LEU A 178 1.62 -4.57 4.14
N THR A 179 1.47 -3.88 3.02
CA THR A 179 2.56 -3.71 2.05
C THR A 179 3.19 -2.32 2.22
N TYR A 180 4.43 -2.18 1.77
CA TYR A 180 5.18 -0.94 1.81
C TYR A 180 6.23 -0.92 0.71
N PHE A 181 6.76 0.26 0.41
CA PHE A 181 7.92 0.42 -0.45
C PHE A 181 8.98 1.28 0.23
N GLY A 182 10.24 0.84 0.18
CA GLY A 182 11.35 1.53 0.82
C GLY A 182 11.32 1.48 2.36
N GLY A 183 11.82 2.54 3.00
CA GLY A 183 12.03 2.61 4.45
C GLY A 183 13.51 2.61 4.83
N TYR A 184 13.81 2.99 6.06
CA TYR A 184 15.19 3.05 6.56
C TYR A 184 15.33 2.25 7.86
N HIS A 185 16.46 1.56 8.00
CA HIS A 185 16.79 0.91 9.26
C HIS A 185 17.33 1.95 10.24
N SER A 186 16.58 2.19 11.31
CA SER A 186 17.02 3.07 12.38
C SER A 186 17.88 2.29 13.38
N VAL A 187 19.14 2.67 13.53
CA VAL A 187 20.05 2.09 14.54
C VAL A 187 19.52 2.36 15.94
N GLU A 188 19.05 3.59 16.20
CA GLU A 188 18.50 4.00 17.49
C GLU A 188 17.28 3.16 17.87
N ARG A 189 16.34 2.94 16.94
CA ARG A 189 15.12 2.16 17.20
C ARG A 189 15.32 0.66 17.05
N ARG A 190 16.45 0.21 16.48
CA ARG A 190 16.74 -1.18 16.12
C ARG A 190 15.60 -1.81 15.32
N ALA A 191 15.06 -1.05 14.38
CA ALA A 191 13.86 -1.42 13.64
C ALA A 191 13.84 -0.74 12.26
N LEU A 192 13.15 -1.37 11.32
CA LEU A 192 12.79 -0.75 10.05
C LEU A 192 11.74 0.32 10.30
N VAL A 193 11.94 1.53 9.79
CA VAL A 193 10.93 2.60 9.85
C VAL A 193 10.39 2.82 8.45
N VAL A 194 9.06 2.70 8.31
CA VAL A 194 8.32 2.85 7.05
C VAL A 194 7.37 4.03 7.15
N TYR A 195 7.40 4.93 6.17
CA TYR A 195 6.63 6.18 6.21
C TYR A 195 5.32 6.11 5.42
N LYS A 196 5.22 5.18 4.46
CA LYS A 196 4.04 4.93 3.64
C LYS A 196 3.74 3.44 3.67
N THR A 197 2.48 3.09 3.96
CA THR A 197 2.02 1.70 4.04
C THR A 197 0.62 1.58 3.48
N SER A 198 0.27 0.39 3.00
CA SER A 198 -1.10 0.07 2.60
C SER A 198 -1.54 -1.23 3.27
N LEU A 199 -2.70 -1.22 3.90
CA LEU A 199 -3.32 -2.44 4.40
C LEU A 199 -3.68 -3.34 3.20
N ILE A 200 -3.45 -4.65 3.37
CA ILE A 200 -3.87 -5.64 2.39
C ILE A 200 -4.65 -6.76 3.08
N PRO A 201 -5.65 -7.33 2.42
CA PRO A 201 -6.30 -8.54 2.91
C PRO A 201 -5.42 -9.78 2.66
N PRO A 202 -5.67 -10.90 3.36
CA PRO A 202 -4.89 -12.13 3.20
C PRO A 202 -4.90 -12.68 1.77
N HIS A 203 -6.02 -12.60 1.06
CA HIS A 203 -6.10 -13.08 -0.33
C HIS A 203 -5.20 -12.28 -1.28
N THR A 204 -5.00 -10.98 -1.04
CA THR A 204 -4.04 -10.17 -1.80
C THR A 204 -2.62 -10.66 -1.59
N ALA A 205 -2.24 -11.03 -0.36
CA ALA A 205 -0.95 -11.66 -0.11
C ALA A 205 -0.82 -13.02 -0.82
N LEU A 206 -1.88 -13.82 -0.84
CA LEU A 206 -1.88 -15.10 -1.56
C LEU A 206 -1.79 -14.94 -3.07
N LEU A 207 -2.37 -13.90 -3.68
CA LEU A 207 -2.36 -13.74 -5.14
C LEU A 207 -1.11 -13.01 -5.63
N PHE A 208 -0.63 -12.00 -4.90
CA PHE A 208 0.35 -11.04 -5.43
C PHE A 208 1.74 -11.13 -4.79
N CYS A 209 1.93 -11.82 -3.66
CA CYS A 209 3.30 -12.07 -3.15
C CYS A 209 4.06 -12.99 -4.10
N MET A 210 5.33 -12.69 -4.36
CA MET A 210 6.18 -13.55 -5.18
C MET A 210 6.65 -14.79 -4.41
N GLY A 211 6.81 -15.91 -5.12
CA GLY A 211 7.34 -17.17 -4.60
C GLY A 211 6.36 -18.33 -4.75
N GLN A 212 6.81 -19.52 -4.37
CA GLN A 212 5.94 -20.69 -4.34
C GLN A 212 5.03 -20.68 -3.10
N ILE A 213 3.81 -21.18 -3.27
CA ILE A 213 2.88 -21.41 -2.17
C ILE A 213 2.83 -22.92 -1.92
N SER A 214 3.03 -23.33 -0.68
CA SER A 214 2.74 -24.69 -0.24
C SER A 214 1.38 -24.72 0.44
N LYS A 215 0.70 -25.88 0.40
CA LYS A 215 -0.59 -26.05 1.07
C LYS A 215 -0.59 -27.34 1.87
N ASP A 216 -1.20 -27.28 3.04
CA ASP A 216 -1.42 -28.43 3.91
C ASP A 216 -2.90 -28.46 4.28
N ILE A 217 -3.55 -29.62 4.10
CA ILE A 217 -4.94 -29.81 4.54
C ILE A 217 -4.90 -29.98 6.06
N VAL A 218 -5.72 -29.21 6.76
CA VAL A 218 -5.82 -29.24 8.22
C VAL A 218 -7.27 -29.48 8.60
N ASP A 219 -7.51 -30.48 9.44
CA ASP A 219 -8.84 -30.72 10.01
C ASP A 219 -9.20 -29.58 10.96
N GLY A 220 -10.05 -28.67 10.48
CA GLY A 220 -10.57 -27.57 11.26
C GLY A 220 -11.74 -28.00 12.12
N SER A 221 -11.90 -27.38 13.30
CA SER A 221 -13.04 -27.61 14.19
C SER A 221 -14.41 -27.27 13.57
N ASN A 222 -14.43 -26.56 12.42
CA ASN A 222 -15.64 -26.11 11.70
C ASN A 222 -15.67 -26.57 10.22
N GLY A 223 -14.91 -27.61 9.86
CA GLY A 223 -14.85 -28.17 8.50
C GLY A 223 -13.42 -28.21 7.92
N GLU A 224 -13.28 -28.78 6.72
CA GLU A 224 -11.99 -28.88 6.04
C GLU A 224 -11.48 -27.49 5.63
N VAL A 225 -10.34 -27.10 6.21
CA VAL A 225 -9.61 -25.88 5.83
C VAL A 225 -8.26 -26.28 5.25
N THR A 226 -7.80 -25.50 4.28
CA THR A 226 -6.44 -25.64 3.76
C THR A 226 -5.60 -24.49 4.28
N GLU A 227 -4.48 -24.82 4.92
CA GLU A 227 -3.47 -23.84 5.30
C GLU A 227 -2.56 -23.56 4.10
N MET A 228 -2.65 -22.35 3.56
CA MET A 228 -1.80 -21.86 2.49
C MET A 228 -0.59 -21.16 3.12
N HIS A 229 0.61 -21.66 2.82
CA HIS A 229 1.85 -21.15 3.36
C HIS A 229 2.64 -20.43 2.27
N LEU A 230 3.03 -19.19 2.59
CA LEU A 230 3.94 -18.35 1.82
C LEU A 230 5.32 -18.42 2.50
N PRO A 231 6.21 -19.37 2.11
CA PRO A 231 7.42 -19.68 2.88
C PRO A 231 8.38 -18.49 2.94
N ARG A 232 8.49 -17.75 1.81
CA ARG A 232 9.30 -16.53 1.73
C ARG A 232 8.90 -15.48 2.77
N HIS A 233 7.61 -15.44 3.12
CA HIS A 233 7.08 -14.47 4.07
C HIS A 233 6.82 -15.04 5.47
N LYS A 234 7.10 -16.33 5.68
CA LYS A 234 6.76 -17.06 6.91
C LYS A 234 5.30 -16.79 7.33
N LEU A 235 4.41 -16.72 6.34
CA LEU A 235 3.00 -16.37 6.52
C LEU A 235 2.13 -17.57 6.20
N LYS A 236 1.23 -17.89 7.13
CA LYS A 236 0.23 -18.95 6.99
C LYS A 236 -1.15 -18.30 6.93
N ILE A 237 -1.94 -18.68 5.95
CA ILE A 237 -3.30 -18.17 5.73
C ILE A 237 -4.22 -19.36 5.57
N GLN A 238 -5.27 -19.42 6.39
CA GLN A 238 -6.29 -20.45 6.28
C GLN A 238 -7.34 -20.00 5.26
N VAL A 239 -7.67 -20.90 4.34
CA VAL A 239 -8.74 -20.71 3.35
C VAL A 239 -9.64 -21.95 3.32
N PRO A 240 -10.91 -21.82 2.91
CA PRO A 240 -11.75 -22.98 2.64
C PRO A 240 -11.07 -23.91 1.62
N THR A 241 -11.07 -25.22 1.87
CA THR A 241 -10.42 -26.19 0.96
C THR A 241 -10.95 -26.10 -0.47
N SER A 242 -12.24 -25.79 -0.65
CA SER A 242 -12.87 -25.56 -1.95
C SER A 242 -12.27 -24.39 -2.76
N GLN A 243 -11.65 -23.42 -2.09
CA GLN A 243 -11.05 -22.24 -2.73
C GLN A 243 -9.53 -22.36 -2.91
N ALA A 244 -8.87 -23.28 -2.20
CA ALA A 244 -7.41 -23.39 -2.20
C ALA A 244 -6.84 -23.62 -3.61
N GLU A 245 -7.46 -24.50 -4.40
CA GLU A 245 -7.03 -24.74 -5.79
C GLU A 245 -7.28 -23.55 -6.70
N GLN A 246 -8.33 -22.75 -6.44
CA GLN A 246 -8.63 -21.57 -7.25
C GLN A 246 -7.54 -20.50 -7.06
N PHE A 247 -7.06 -20.30 -5.83
CA PHE A 247 -5.94 -19.40 -5.56
C PHE A 247 -4.65 -19.83 -6.25
N LEU A 248 -4.37 -21.13 -6.31
CA LEU A 248 -3.18 -21.65 -6.98
C LEU A 248 -3.26 -21.51 -8.50
N ARG A 249 -4.44 -21.75 -9.08
CA ARG A 249 -4.66 -21.61 -10.53
C ARG A 249 -4.67 -20.16 -11.01
N ALA A 250 -5.02 -19.22 -10.13
CA ALA A 250 -5.08 -17.79 -10.45
C ALA A 250 -3.70 -17.09 -10.42
N ARG A 251 -2.66 -17.74 -9.86
CA ARG A 251 -1.28 -17.24 -9.82
C ARG A 251 -0.49 -17.71 -11.04
#